data_AF-A0A0D1LZD3-F1
#
_entry.id   AF-A0A0D1LZD3-F1
#
_cell.length_a   1.000
_cell.length_b   1.000
_cell.length_c   1.000
_cell.angle_alpha   90.00
_cell.angle_beta   90.00
_cell.angle_gamma   90.00
#
_symmetry.space_group_name_H-M   'P 1'
#
loop_
_entity.id
_entity.type
_entity.pdbx_description
1 polymer ?
#
loop_
_entity_poly.entity_id
_entity_poly.type
_entity_poly.pdbx_seq_one_letter_code
_entity_poly.pdbx_strand_id
1 'polypeptide(L)'
;MFKDKRVIVAAIMVLAAVAVVFAIVTNGTKSNESNRAKEASSTVKKTTKSSSEKTASAAKSATTSSKQAHDKASSSSSKASSSSSSSASASSASSVADKFDVAATLKGVDGAPAVLSTNVGATSAQVVLADNANQDFDAYTGAYAKSAVAILKAAAKTGKMTDIYVARQVKLEDGTEFAIAGYWTGDQLKNAGTLADNTSMKDLLLNASRYYIGGSVWGTFSQQQKNDYTNHQQGGQIGDNQDFTKWVTSGTTKQ
;
A
#
# COMPACT_ATOMS: atom_id res chain seq x y z
N MET A 1 34.12 -31.83 -5.97
CA MET A 1 34.69 -30.99 -7.05
C MET A 1 33.66 -30.18 -7.85
N PHE A 2 32.53 -30.73 -8.34
CA PHE A 2 31.54 -29.92 -9.11
C PHE A 2 30.44 -29.24 -8.26
N LYS A 3 30.09 -29.78 -7.09
CA LYS A 3 29.10 -29.16 -6.18
C LYS A 3 29.66 -27.87 -5.58
N ASP A 4 30.92 -27.91 -5.17
CA ASP A 4 31.65 -26.82 -4.49
C ASP A 4 31.72 -25.56 -5.36
N LYS A 5 31.95 -25.71 -6.67
CA LYS A 5 31.93 -24.59 -7.64
C LYS A 5 30.56 -23.91 -7.73
N ARG A 6 29.45 -24.63 -7.59
CA ARG A 6 28.10 -24.02 -7.61
C ARG A 6 27.82 -23.24 -6.32
N VAL A 7 28.23 -23.78 -5.17
CA VAL A 7 28.11 -23.09 -3.87
C VAL A 7 28.94 -21.80 -3.86
N ILE A 8 30.18 -21.84 -4.38
CA ILE A 8 31.05 -20.65 -4.48
C ILE A 8 30.43 -19.58 -5.39
N VAL A 9 29.89 -19.94 -6.56
CA VAL A 9 29.22 -18.98 -7.46
C VAL A 9 27.97 -18.37 -6.82
N ALA A 10 27.17 -19.16 -6.09
CA ALA A 10 26.01 -18.64 -5.35
C ALA A 10 26.42 -17.67 -4.24
N ALA A 11 27.44 -18.00 -3.45
CA ALA A 11 27.97 -17.12 -2.40
C ALA A 11 28.52 -15.79 -2.96
N ILE A 12 29.21 -15.83 -4.11
CA ILE A 12 29.71 -14.63 -4.79
C ILE A 12 28.54 -13.75 -5.29
N MET A 13 27.47 -14.34 -5.84
CA MET A 13 26.28 -13.58 -6.25
C MET A 13 25.60 -12.88 -5.07
N VAL A 14 25.47 -13.55 -3.93
CA VAL A 14 24.88 -12.96 -2.71
C VAL A 14 25.77 -11.82 -2.16
N LEU A 15 27.09 -12.02 -2.11
CA LEU A 15 28.03 -10.97 -1.70
C LEU A 15 28.01 -9.76 -2.64
N ALA A 16 27.88 -9.97 -3.95
CA ALA A 16 27.77 -8.88 -4.92
C ALA A 16 26.47 -8.06 -4.72
N ALA A 17 25.34 -8.72 -4.46
CA ALA A 17 24.08 -8.04 -4.17
C ALA A 17 24.16 -7.18 -2.89
N VAL A 18 24.75 -7.72 -1.81
CA VAL A 18 24.95 -6.97 -0.56
C VAL A 18 25.91 -5.79 -0.73
N ALA A 19 26.98 -5.95 -1.53
CA ALA A 19 27.94 -4.88 -1.80
C ALA A 19 27.31 -3.69 -2.56
N VAL A 20 26.42 -3.95 -3.52
CA VAL A 20 25.69 -2.89 -4.24
C VAL A 20 24.79 -2.09 -3.29
N VAL A 21 24.08 -2.76 -2.38
CA VAL A 21 23.23 -2.08 -1.37
C VAL A 21 24.08 -1.21 -0.43
N PHE A 22 25.20 -1.73 0.07
CA PHE A 22 26.10 -0.95 0.93
C PHE A 22 26.76 0.25 0.22
N ALA A 23 27.10 0.11 -1.07
CA ALA A 23 27.66 1.21 -1.85
C ALA A 23 26.66 2.37 -2.01
N ILE A 24 25.38 2.06 -2.27
CA ILE A 24 24.31 3.06 -2.39
C ILE A 24 24.09 3.78 -1.05
N VAL A 25 24.06 3.03 0.06
CA VAL A 25 23.84 3.59 1.41
C VAL A 25 25.02 4.44 1.90
N THR A 26 26.27 4.11 1.55
CA THR A 26 27.47 4.78 2.11
C THR A 26 28.02 5.92 1.25
N ASN A 27 27.79 5.94 -0.07
CA ASN A 27 28.21 7.05 -0.94
C ASN A 27 27.15 8.15 -1.12
N GLY A 28 25.93 7.99 -0.57
CA GLY A 28 24.84 8.96 -0.71
C GLY A 28 25.03 10.33 -0.04
N THR A 29 26.11 10.54 0.72
CA THR A 29 26.36 11.74 1.53
C THR A 29 27.68 12.45 1.22
N LYS A 30 28.08 12.51 -0.05
CA LYS A 30 29.09 13.48 -0.53
C LYS A 30 28.56 14.31 -1.70
N SER A 31 28.69 15.62 -1.56
CA SER A 31 28.14 16.63 -2.47
C SER A 31 28.77 16.57 -3.86
N ASN A 32 27.96 16.82 -4.88
CA ASN A 32 28.40 17.01 -6.27
C ASN A 32 27.82 18.31 -6.85
N GLU A 33 28.13 19.42 -6.17
CA GLU A 33 28.05 20.75 -6.77
C GLU A 33 29.30 20.96 -7.65
N SER A 34 29.13 21.61 -8.80
CA SER A 34 30.21 21.99 -9.73
C SER A 34 30.99 20.86 -10.44
N ASN A 35 30.48 20.43 -11.61
CA ASN A 35 31.30 20.42 -12.83
C ASN A 35 30.42 20.36 -14.11
N ARG A 36 30.04 21.53 -14.64
CA ARG A 36 29.43 21.67 -15.98
C ARG A 36 29.86 22.97 -16.65
N ALA A 37 31.12 23.05 -17.08
CA ALA A 37 31.66 24.18 -17.83
C ALA A 37 32.72 23.72 -18.84
N LYS A 38 32.58 24.15 -20.11
CA LYS A 38 33.35 23.72 -21.30
C LYS A 38 33.03 22.25 -21.67
N GLU A 39 32.90 21.84 -22.93
CA GLU A 39 33.23 22.41 -24.25
C GLU A 39 32.00 22.32 -25.20
N ALA A 40 31.89 22.91 -26.40
CA ALA A 40 32.55 24.05 -27.05
C ALA A 40 31.58 24.63 -28.14
N SER A 41 31.88 25.80 -28.71
CA SER A 41 30.96 26.57 -29.57
C SER A 41 30.90 26.13 -31.03
N SER A 42 29.70 26.08 -31.63
CA SER A 42 29.42 26.51 -33.02
C SER A 42 27.92 26.36 -33.39
N THR A 43 27.26 27.11 -34.28
CA THR A 43 27.37 28.51 -34.79
C THR A 43 25.99 28.88 -35.40
N VAL A 44 25.77 30.14 -35.83
CA VAL A 44 24.76 30.59 -36.84
C VAL A 44 23.34 31.00 -36.35
N LYS A 45 23.13 32.33 -36.23
CA LYS A 45 21.99 33.18 -36.75
C LYS A 45 20.51 32.79 -36.40
N LYS A 46 19.51 33.69 -36.31
CA LYS A 46 19.39 35.17 -36.48
C LYS A 46 18.04 35.66 -35.88
N THR A 47 17.98 36.88 -35.30
CA THR A 47 16.79 37.80 -35.23
C THR A 47 15.50 37.30 -34.52
N THR A 48 14.62 38.09 -33.88
CA THR A 48 14.44 39.56 -33.76
C THR A 48 13.59 39.92 -32.50
N LYS A 49 13.69 41.18 -31.99
CA LYS A 49 12.59 42.12 -31.60
C LYS A 49 11.32 41.54 -30.88
N SER A 50 10.80 42.05 -29.74
CA SER A 50 11.07 43.29 -28.97
C SER A 50 10.49 43.27 -27.53
N SER A 51 10.88 44.29 -26.76
CA SER A 51 10.09 45.07 -25.77
C SER A 51 8.54 45.14 -25.99
N SER A 52 7.66 45.41 -25.02
CA SER A 52 7.78 45.64 -23.56
C SER A 52 6.39 45.94 -22.92
N GLU A 53 6.29 45.77 -21.59
CA GLU A 53 5.46 46.58 -20.65
C GLU A 53 3.91 46.52 -20.59
N LYS A 54 3.43 46.63 -19.33
CA LYS A 54 2.37 47.52 -18.79
C LYS A 54 0.91 47.04 -18.53
N THR A 55 0.61 46.92 -17.23
CA THR A 55 -0.54 47.50 -16.45
C THR A 55 -2.01 47.11 -16.78
N ALA A 56 -2.98 47.13 -15.84
CA ALA A 56 -2.96 47.12 -14.36
C ALA A 56 -4.38 47.01 -13.72
N SER A 57 -4.41 46.54 -12.45
CA SER A 57 -5.29 47.01 -11.35
C SER A 57 -6.82 46.77 -11.32
N ALA A 58 -7.34 46.92 -10.08
CA ALA A 58 -8.76 46.96 -9.62
C ALA A 58 -9.55 45.64 -9.74
N ALA A 59 -9.99 44.92 -8.70
CA ALA A 59 -10.30 45.19 -7.28
C ALA A 59 -11.62 45.93 -6.98
N LYS A 60 -12.45 45.36 -6.09
CA LYS A 60 -13.03 46.04 -4.91
C LYS A 60 -13.65 45.06 -3.90
N SER A 61 -13.55 45.37 -2.60
CA SER A 61 -14.17 44.63 -1.49
C SER A 61 -15.54 45.22 -1.09
N ALA A 62 -16.34 44.48 -0.32
CA ALA A 62 -17.44 45.03 0.47
C ALA A 62 -17.56 44.29 1.83
N THR A 63 -17.85 45.05 2.89
CA THR A 63 -17.94 44.58 4.30
C THR A 63 -19.12 45.25 4.97
N THR A 64 -19.94 44.50 5.74
CA THR A 64 -20.89 45.08 6.71
C THR A 64 -21.08 44.17 7.93
N SER A 65 -20.91 44.76 9.12
CA SER A 65 -21.39 44.23 10.42
C SER A 65 -22.87 44.67 10.66
N SER A 66 -23.59 44.47 11.77
CA SER A 66 -23.26 44.21 13.19
C SER A 66 -24.52 43.93 14.05
N LYS A 67 -24.35 43.41 15.29
CA LYS A 67 -25.28 43.49 16.47
C LYS A 67 -26.61 42.68 16.34
N GLN A 68 -27.38 42.37 17.41
CA GLN A 68 -27.31 42.74 18.86
C GLN A 68 -27.67 41.53 19.77
N ALA A 69 -27.75 41.71 21.11
CA ALA A 69 -27.89 40.66 22.13
C ALA A 69 -28.99 40.92 23.19
N HIS A 70 -29.00 40.12 24.27
CA HIS A 70 -29.99 39.95 25.37
C HIS A 70 -31.20 39.05 25.02
N ASP A 71 -31.70 38.17 25.90
CA ASP A 71 -31.43 37.88 27.34
C ASP A 71 -31.53 36.32 27.55
N LYS A 72 -31.41 35.62 28.70
CA LYS A 72 -31.40 35.93 30.15
C LYS A 72 -30.72 34.78 30.97
N ALA A 73 -30.77 34.85 32.31
CA ALA A 73 -30.44 33.79 33.29
C ALA A 73 -31.71 33.37 34.10
N SER A 74 -31.77 32.44 35.08
CA SER A 74 -30.79 31.87 36.03
C SER A 74 -31.28 30.53 36.64
N SER A 75 -30.47 29.90 37.52
CA SER A 75 -30.84 28.91 38.58
C SER A 75 -31.24 27.47 38.15
N SER A 76 -31.02 26.42 38.95
CA SER A 76 -30.22 26.23 40.18
C SER A 76 -29.79 24.76 40.36
N SER A 77 -28.85 24.51 41.26
CA SER A 77 -28.35 23.17 41.61
C SER A 77 -29.24 22.45 42.64
N SER A 78 -29.31 21.12 42.54
CA SER A 78 -29.51 20.23 43.69
C SER A 78 -28.92 18.83 43.42
N LYS A 79 -28.70 18.06 44.49
CA LYS A 79 -27.89 16.84 44.50
C LYS A 79 -28.64 15.75 45.27
N ALA A 80 -29.04 14.68 44.60
CA ALA A 80 -29.58 13.48 45.26
C ALA A 80 -29.23 12.22 44.47
N SER A 81 -28.53 11.29 45.12
CA SER A 81 -28.28 9.94 44.63
C SER A 81 -29.31 8.97 45.19
N SER A 82 -29.93 8.15 44.35
CA SER A 82 -30.62 6.94 44.79
C SER A 82 -30.36 5.81 43.80
N SER A 83 -30.12 4.62 44.33
CA SER A 83 -29.85 3.41 43.56
C SER A 83 -31.14 2.67 43.23
N SER A 84 -31.35 2.34 41.96
CA SER A 84 -32.29 1.29 41.56
C SER A 84 -31.64 0.39 40.50
N SER A 85 -31.58 -0.90 40.80
CA SER A 85 -31.02 -1.91 39.92
C SER A 85 -32.07 -2.39 38.92
N SER A 86 -32.04 -1.87 37.69
CA SER A 86 -32.73 -2.47 36.56
C SER A 86 -31.70 -3.12 35.63
N SER A 87 -31.71 -4.45 35.56
CA SER A 87 -30.88 -5.23 34.64
C SER A 87 -31.44 -5.14 33.21
N ALA A 88 -31.41 -3.93 32.65
CA ALA A 88 -31.63 -3.72 31.24
C ALA A 88 -30.43 -4.34 30.49
N SER A 89 -30.58 -5.60 30.07
CA SER A 89 -29.73 -6.19 29.04
C SER A 89 -29.93 -5.40 27.75
N ALA A 90 -29.19 -4.29 27.64
CA ALA A 90 -29.02 -3.54 26.42
C ALA A 90 -28.26 -4.46 25.45
N SER A 91 -29.02 -5.30 24.76
CA SER A 91 -28.60 -6.06 23.59
C SER A 91 -28.24 -5.04 22.51
N SER A 92 -27.02 -4.49 22.61
CA SER A 92 -26.44 -3.55 21.67
C SER A 92 -26.24 -4.25 20.34
N ALA A 93 -27.34 -4.32 19.58
CA ALA A 93 -27.39 -4.75 18.20
C ALA A 93 -26.67 -3.70 17.35
N SER A 94 -25.34 -3.63 17.50
CA SER A 94 -24.46 -2.96 16.54
C SER A 94 -24.81 -3.53 15.17
N SER A 95 -25.23 -2.68 14.25
CA SER A 95 -25.60 -3.03 12.89
C SER A 95 -24.59 -4.00 12.31
N VAL A 96 -25.02 -5.23 12.00
CA VAL A 96 -24.11 -6.29 11.49
C VAL A 96 -23.50 -5.88 10.14
N ALA A 97 -24.16 -4.96 9.42
CA ALA A 97 -23.70 -4.32 8.19
C ALA A 97 -22.41 -3.47 8.32
N ASP A 98 -21.98 -3.11 9.54
CA ASP A 98 -20.93 -2.11 9.77
C ASP A 98 -19.52 -2.67 10.02
N LYS A 99 -19.35 -4.00 10.05
CA LYS A 99 -18.10 -4.68 10.42
C LYS A 99 -17.39 -5.27 9.20
N PHE A 100 -16.08 -5.03 9.12
CA PHE A 100 -15.21 -5.62 8.11
C PHE A 100 -14.89 -7.09 8.48
N ASP A 101 -15.55 -8.03 7.81
CA ASP A 101 -15.35 -9.47 8.00
C ASP A 101 -14.76 -10.10 6.73
N VAL A 102 -13.49 -10.50 6.83
CA VAL A 102 -12.71 -11.12 5.74
C VAL A 102 -13.21 -12.54 5.44
N ALA A 103 -13.62 -13.31 6.45
CA ALA A 103 -14.09 -14.68 6.27
C ALA A 103 -15.47 -14.71 5.61
N ALA A 104 -16.38 -13.83 6.02
CA ALA A 104 -17.66 -13.63 5.35
C ALA A 104 -17.49 -13.11 3.91
N THR A 105 -16.54 -12.19 3.68
CA THR A 105 -16.22 -11.66 2.35
C THR A 105 -15.75 -12.75 1.39
N LEU A 106 -14.82 -13.61 1.81
CA LEU A 106 -14.24 -14.64 0.94
C LEU A 106 -15.14 -15.87 0.76
N LYS A 107 -16.14 -16.10 1.63
CA LYS A 107 -17.05 -17.26 1.53
C LYS A 107 -17.82 -17.34 0.20
N GLY A 108 -18.01 -16.22 -0.49
CA GLY A 108 -18.64 -16.16 -1.82
C GLY A 108 -17.67 -16.10 -3.01
N VAL A 109 -16.35 -16.16 -2.78
CA VAL A 109 -15.33 -15.98 -3.82
C VAL A 109 -14.82 -17.33 -4.30
N ASP A 110 -15.20 -17.71 -5.52
CA ASP A 110 -14.75 -18.95 -6.14
C ASP A 110 -13.22 -19.02 -6.31
N GLY A 111 -12.64 -20.14 -5.86
CA GLY A 111 -11.20 -20.39 -5.86
C GLY A 111 -10.40 -19.63 -4.79
N ALA A 112 -11.05 -18.93 -3.85
CA ALA A 112 -10.36 -18.19 -2.81
C ALA A 112 -9.47 -19.10 -1.93
N PRO A 113 -8.20 -18.71 -1.63
CA PRO A 113 -7.38 -19.44 -0.68
C PRO A 113 -7.93 -19.30 0.75
N ALA A 114 -7.67 -20.30 1.59
CA ALA A 114 -8.01 -20.23 3.01
C ALA A 114 -7.29 -19.04 3.69
N VAL A 115 -7.90 -18.47 4.72
CA VAL A 115 -7.29 -17.42 5.54
C VAL A 115 -6.44 -18.06 6.64
N LEU A 116 -5.14 -17.77 6.67
CA LEU A 116 -4.24 -18.21 7.73
C LEU A 116 -4.31 -17.30 8.95
N SER A 117 -4.38 -15.99 8.73
CA SER A 117 -4.55 -15.01 9.79
C SER A 117 -5.26 -13.75 9.29
N THR A 118 -5.94 -13.07 10.21
CA THR A 118 -6.49 -11.74 10.01
C THR A 118 -6.30 -10.94 11.29
N ASN A 119 -5.76 -9.73 11.17
CA ASN A 119 -5.71 -8.75 12.24
C ASN A 119 -6.51 -7.52 11.77
N VAL A 120 -7.61 -7.20 12.44
CA VAL A 120 -8.47 -6.06 12.12
C VAL A 120 -8.42 -5.05 13.27
N GLY A 121 -7.86 -3.87 12.98
CA GLY A 121 -7.89 -2.71 13.86
C GLY A 121 -9.11 -1.83 13.61
N ALA A 122 -9.11 -0.61 14.17
CA ALA A 122 -10.20 0.35 13.99
C ALA A 122 -10.30 0.90 12.56
N THR A 123 -9.16 1.10 11.89
CA THR A 123 -9.06 1.65 10.53
C THR A 123 -8.11 0.86 9.62
N SER A 124 -7.54 -0.25 10.09
CA SER A 124 -6.58 -1.04 9.31
C SER A 124 -6.89 -2.53 9.38
N ALA A 125 -6.47 -3.27 8.36
CA ALA A 125 -6.52 -4.73 8.41
C ALA A 125 -5.33 -5.38 7.69
N GLN A 126 -4.81 -6.44 8.28
CA GLN A 126 -3.81 -7.33 7.68
C GLN A 126 -4.44 -8.70 7.47
N VAL A 127 -4.33 -9.23 6.25
CA VAL A 127 -4.83 -10.56 5.86
C VAL A 127 -3.68 -11.38 5.28
N VAL A 128 -3.51 -12.61 5.78
CA VAL A 128 -2.60 -13.59 5.19
C VAL A 128 -3.40 -14.76 4.65
N LEU A 129 -3.31 -14.96 3.34
CA LEU A 129 -3.93 -16.04 2.59
C LEU A 129 -2.97 -17.23 2.48
N ALA A 130 -3.53 -18.43 2.52
CA ALA A 130 -2.80 -19.69 2.50
C ALA A 130 -2.16 -19.97 1.14
N ASP A 131 -1.07 -20.74 1.20
CA ASP A 131 -0.57 -21.46 0.04
C ASP A 131 -1.59 -22.52 -0.41
N ASN A 132 -1.53 -22.90 -1.69
CA ASN A 132 -2.08 -24.15 -2.17
C ASN A 132 -1.14 -24.71 -3.24
N ALA A 133 -0.16 -25.51 -2.81
CA ALA A 133 0.89 -26.09 -3.65
C ALA A 133 0.37 -27.03 -4.78
N ASN A 134 -0.94 -27.28 -4.86
CA ASN A 134 -1.58 -28.00 -5.96
C ASN A 134 -2.07 -27.06 -7.10
N GLN A 135 -1.96 -25.73 -6.93
CA GLN A 135 -2.28 -24.76 -7.99
C GLN A 135 -1.07 -24.51 -8.87
N ASP A 136 -1.30 -24.39 -10.18
CA ASP A 136 -0.33 -23.77 -11.08
C ASP A 136 -0.19 -22.26 -10.81
N PHE A 137 0.73 -21.62 -11.52
CA PHE A 137 1.08 -20.21 -11.33
C PHE A 137 -0.06 -19.23 -11.64
N ASP A 138 -0.87 -19.50 -12.66
CA ASP A 138 -1.95 -18.61 -13.08
C ASP A 138 -3.17 -18.79 -12.17
N ALA A 139 -3.46 -20.02 -11.76
CA ALA A 139 -4.40 -20.31 -10.68
C ALA A 139 -3.96 -19.68 -9.34
N TYR A 140 -2.67 -19.73 -9.01
CA TYR A 140 -2.13 -19.16 -7.77
C TYR A 140 -2.24 -17.63 -7.73
N THR A 141 -1.77 -16.96 -8.78
CA THR A 141 -1.78 -15.48 -8.88
C THR A 141 -3.20 -14.94 -9.09
N GLY A 142 -4.04 -15.64 -9.87
CA GLY A 142 -5.45 -15.31 -10.08
C GLY A 142 -6.31 -15.46 -8.83
N ALA A 143 -6.12 -16.53 -8.05
CA ALA A 143 -6.83 -16.72 -6.78
C ALA A 143 -6.45 -15.67 -5.73
N TYR A 144 -5.17 -15.26 -5.66
CA TYR A 144 -4.77 -14.10 -4.85
C TYR A 144 -5.48 -12.83 -5.32
N ALA A 145 -5.50 -12.56 -6.64
CA ALA A 145 -6.07 -11.34 -7.17
C ALA A 145 -7.59 -11.22 -6.90
N LYS A 146 -8.37 -12.28 -7.18
CA LYS A 146 -9.81 -12.36 -6.84
C LYS A 146 -10.06 -12.07 -5.37
N SER A 147 -9.35 -12.76 -4.47
CA SER A 147 -9.54 -12.60 -3.02
C SER A 147 -9.16 -11.21 -2.54
N ALA A 148 -8.03 -10.66 -3.00
CA ALA A 148 -7.60 -9.30 -2.65
C ALA A 148 -8.60 -8.25 -3.13
N VAL A 149 -9.11 -8.34 -4.37
CA VAL A 149 -10.17 -7.43 -4.87
C VAL A 149 -11.43 -7.52 -4.01
N ALA A 150 -11.88 -8.72 -3.63
CA ALA A 150 -13.05 -8.89 -2.76
C ALA A 150 -12.84 -8.25 -1.37
N ILE A 151 -11.67 -8.47 -0.76
CA ILE A 151 -11.26 -7.86 0.52
C ILE A 151 -11.23 -6.33 0.41
N LEU A 152 -10.63 -5.77 -0.64
CA LEU A 152 -10.52 -4.33 -0.85
C LEU A 152 -11.89 -3.68 -1.12
N LYS A 153 -12.77 -4.34 -1.87
CA LYS A 153 -14.17 -3.94 -2.04
C LYS A 153 -14.95 -3.94 -0.73
N ALA A 154 -14.78 -4.96 0.11
CA ALA A 154 -15.40 -5.00 1.42
C ALA A 154 -14.88 -3.87 2.32
N ALA A 155 -13.57 -3.61 2.32
CA ALA A 155 -12.95 -2.55 3.10
C ALA A 155 -13.46 -1.16 2.67
N ALA A 156 -13.43 -0.86 1.38
CA ALA A 156 -13.93 0.40 0.82
C ALA A 156 -15.42 0.63 1.13
N LYS A 157 -16.25 -0.42 1.07
CA LYS A 157 -17.68 -0.35 1.46
C LYS A 157 -17.91 0.03 2.93
N THR A 158 -16.98 -0.26 3.84
CA THR A 158 -17.14 0.15 5.25
C THR A 158 -16.92 1.65 5.48
N GLY A 159 -16.19 2.34 4.59
CA GLY A 159 -15.77 3.73 4.76
C GLY A 159 -14.82 4.02 5.93
N LYS A 160 -14.51 3.03 6.77
CA LYS A 160 -13.70 3.17 8.00
C LYS A 160 -12.26 2.71 7.83
N MET A 161 -12.03 1.79 6.90
CA MET A 161 -10.70 1.28 6.60
C MET A 161 -9.90 2.29 5.78
N THR A 162 -8.74 2.68 6.29
CA THR A 162 -7.73 3.52 5.64
C THR A 162 -6.59 2.67 5.07
N ASP A 163 -6.24 1.55 5.70
CA ASP A 163 -4.99 0.82 5.44
C ASP A 163 -5.19 -0.69 5.38
N ILE A 164 -5.21 -1.24 4.17
CA ILE A 164 -5.44 -2.67 3.91
C ILE A 164 -4.17 -3.34 3.39
N TYR A 165 -3.78 -4.43 4.04
CA TYR A 165 -2.64 -5.27 3.69
C TYR A 165 -3.16 -6.68 3.36
N VAL A 166 -2.81 -7.21 2.18
CA VAL A 166 -3.19 -8.59 1.78
C VAL A 166 -1.95 -9.29 1.26
N ALA A 167 -1.61 -10.43 1.86
CA ALA A 167 -0.51 -11.29 1.44
C ALA A 167 -1.01 -12.70 1.11
N ARG A 168 -0.27 -13.43 0.28
CA ARG A 168 -0.39 -14.88 0.11
C ARG A 168 0.95 -15.54 0.37
N GLN A 169 0.95 -16.52 1.26
CA GLN A 169 2.13 -17.35 1.51
C GLN A 169 2.31 -18.41 0.43
N VAL A 170 3.57 -18.79 0.23
CA VAL A 170 3.97 -20.07 -0.37
C VAL A 170 4.78 -20.85 0.66
N LYS A 171 4.63 -22.17 0.68
CA LYS A 171 5.43 -23.07 1.50
C LYS A 171 6.67 -23.51 0.73
N LEU A 172 7.81 -23.45 1.40
CA LEU A 172 9.12 -23.84 0.89
C LEU A 172 9.60 -25.12 1.63
N GLU A 173 10.73 -25.67 1.18
CA GLU A 173 11.41 -26.77 1.89
C GLU A 173 11.98 -26.30 3.24
N ASP A 174 12.41 -25.04 3.32
CA ASP A 174 13.05 -24.38 4.47
C ASP A 174 12.07 -23.55 5.34
N GLY A 175 10.78 -23.45 4.97
CA GLY A 175 9.78 -22.70 5.75
C GLY A 175 8.64 -22.11 4.91
N THR A 176 8.40 -20.81 5.05
CA THR A 176 7.35 -20.07 4.33
C THR A 176 7.81 -18.65 3.95
N GLU A 177 7.41 -18.16 2.78
CA GLU A 177 7.60 -16.75 2.39
C GLU A 177 6.27 -16.11 1.96
N PHE A 178 6.13 -14.80 2.13
CA PHE A 178 5.07 -14.03 1.47
C PHE A 178 5.38 -13.96 -0.03
N ALA A 179 4.86 -14.90 -0.81
CA ALA A 179 5.12 -14.99 -2.25
C ALA A 179 4.53 -13.80 -3.03
N ILE A 180 3.42 -13.23 -2.54
CA ILE A 180 2.86 -11.96 -3.00
C ILE A 180 2.36 -11.21 -1.77
N ALA A 181 2.59 -9.91 -1.68
CA ALA A 181 1.93 -9.04 -0.72
C ALA A 181 1.62 -7.68 -1.32
N GLY A 182 0.48 -7.09 -0.98
CA GLY A 182 0.08 -5.74 -1.39
C GLY A 182 -0.44 -4.92 -0.22
N TYR A 183 -0.33 -3.60 -0.36
CA TYR A 183 -0.83 -2.61 0.59
C TYR A 183 -1.54 -1.48 -0.18
N TRP A 184 -2.75 -1.14 0.28
CA TRP A 184 -3.59 -0.10 -0.29
C TRP A 184 -4.00 0.89 0.79
N THR A 185 -3.76 2.17 0.53
CA THR A 185 -4.18 3.29 1.38
C THR A 185 -4.67 4.48 0.55
N GLY A 186 -5.36 5.41 1.19
CA GLY A 186 -5.85 6.65 0.57
C GLY A 186 -6.66 6.39 -0.70
N ASP A 187 -6.32 7.08 -1.79
CA ASP A 187 -7.03 6.96 -3.06
C ASP A 187 -6.85 5.59 -3.74
N GLN A 188 -5.76 4.87 -3.47
CA GLN A 188 -5.59 3.54 -4.03
C GLN A 188 -6.56 2.52 -3.42
N LEU A 189 -6.91 2.66 -2.14
CA LEU A 189 -7.95 1.84 -1.52
C LEU A 189 -9.35 2.18 -2.06
N LYS A 190 -9.62 3.46 -2.38
CA LYS A 190 -10.88 3.87 -3.04
C LYS A 190 -10.97 3.28 -4.45
N ASN A 191 -9.90 3.41 -5.23
CA ASN A 191 -9.80 2.88 -6.59
C ASN A 191 -9.93 1.35 -6.61
N ALA A 192 -9.30 0.64 -5.66
CA ALA A 192 -9.43 -0.80 -5.49
C ALA A 192 -10.89 -1.26 -5.30
N GLY A 193 -11.71 -0.44 -4.64
CA GLY A 193 -13.15 -0.66 -4.48
C GLY A 193 -13.95 -0.65 -5.80
N THR A 194 -13.38 -0.14 -6.90
CA THR A 194 -14.02 -0.07 -8.23
C THR A 194 -13.45 -1.04 -9.27
N LEU A 195 -12.42 -1.82 -8.92
CA LEU A 195 -11.83 -2.84 -9.80
C LEU A 195 -12.85 -3.91 -10.22
N ALA A 196 -12.59 -4.62 -11.32
CA ALA A 196 -13.43 -5.75 -11.74
C ALA A 196 -13.13 -7.00 -10.88
N ASP A 197 -14.11 -7.87 -10.66
CA ASP A 197 -13.91 -9.09 -9.84
C ASP A 197 -12.94 -10.10 -10.49
N ASN A 198 -12.65 -9.93 -11.78
CA ASN A 198 -11.66 -10.67 -12.55
C ASN A 198 -10.39 -9.84 -12.88
N THR A 199 -10.14 -8.72 -12.20
CA THR A 199 -8.93 -7.91 -12.39
C THR A 199 -7.66 -8.75 -12.21
N SER A 200 -6.69 -8.60 -13.11
CA SER A 200 -5.47 -9.40 -13.09
C SER A 200 -4.57 -9.05 -11.90
N MET A 201 -3.70 -9.98 -11.50
CA MET A 201 -2.70 -9.70 -10.47
C MET A 201 -1.79 -8.51 -10.84
N LYS A 202 -1.50 -8.31 -12.13
CA LYS A 202 -0.72 -7.15 -12.59
C LYS A 202 -1.46 -5.84 -12.29
N ASP A 203 -2.69 -5.72 -12.75
CA ASP A 203 -3.46 -4.47 -12.64
C ASP A 203 -3.81 -4.16 -11.18
N LEU A 204 -4.09 -5.19 -10.37
CA LEU A 204 -4.27 -5.08 -8.93
C LEU A 204 -3.03 -4.54 -8.22
N LEU A 205 -1.83 -5.08 -8.51
CA LEU A 205 -0.59 -4.64 -7.87
C LEU A 205 -0.14 -3.26 -8.39
N LEU A 206 -0.37 -2.93 -9.67
CA LEU A 206 -0.16 -1.58 -10.21
C LEU A 206 -1.17 -0.54 -9.69
N ASN A 207 -2.28 -0.99 -9.08
CA ASN A 207 -3.16 -0.12 -8.28
C ASN A 207 -2.73 -0.05 -6.79
N ALA A 208 -1.87 -0.93 -6.30
CA ALA A 208 -1.47 -0.93 -4.90
C ALA A 208 -0.58 0.27 -4.56
N SER A 209 -0.76 0.82 -3.35
CA SER A 209 0.16 1.84 -2.80
C SER A 209 1.57 1.27 -2.63
N ARG A 210 1.68 -0.03 -2.29
CA ARG A 210 2.92 -0.83 -2.33
C ARG A 210 2.62 -2.30 -2.60
N TYR A 211 3.63 -3.02 -3.07
CA TYR A 211 3.61 -4.48 -3.08
C TYR A 211 4.99 -5.09 -2.89
N TYR A 212 5.01 -6.39 -2.70
CA TYR A 212 6.18 -7.27 -2.70
C TYR A 212 5.84 -8.54 -3.49
N ILE A 213 6.85 -9.13 -4.13
CA ILE A 213 6.76 -10.41 -4.84
C ILE A 213 7.98 -11.24 -4.40
N GLY A 214 7.71 -12.40 -3.79
CA GLY A 214 8.72 -13.32 -3.25
C GLY A 214 9.48 -14.10 -4.31
N GLY A 215 10.61 -14.71 -3.94
CA GLY A 215 11.60 -15.24 -4.88
C GLY A 215 11.06 -16.33 -5.82
N SER A 216 10.19 -17.20 -5.30
CA SER A 216 9.50 -18.25 -6.06
C SER A 216 8.61 -17.70 -7.17
N VAL A 217 7.65 -16.83 -6.82
CA VAL A 217 6.71 -16.21 -7.76
C VAL A 217 7.41 -15.23 -8.70
N TRP A 218 8.39 -14.47 -8.19
CA TRP A 218 9.22 -13.60 -9.01
C TRP A 218 10.02 -14.38 -10.05
N GLY A 219 10.55 -15.55 -9.70
CA GLY A 219 11.28 -16.44 -10.61
C GLY A 219 10.53 -16.69 -11.91
N THR A 220 9.26 -17.06 -11.81
CA THR A 220 8.38 -17.47 -12.93
C THR A 220 8.01 -16.35 -13.91
N PHE A 221 8.02 -15.07 -13.49
CA PHE A 221 7.63 -13.98 -14.39
C PHE A 221 8.56 -13.81 -15.60
N SER A 222 8.00 -13.45 -16.76
CA SER A 222 8.78 -13.02 -17.92
C SER A 222 9.59 -11.75 -17.62
N GLN A 223 10.65 -11.50 -18.39
CA GLN A 223 11.45 -10.28 -18.20
C GLN A 223 10.64 -8.99 -18.41
N GLN A 224 9.61 -9.02 -19.28
CA GLN A 224 8.70 -7.88 -19.46
C GLN A 224 7.90 -7.61 -18.19
N GLN A 225 7.28 -8.62 -17.58
CA GLN A 225 6.55 -8.47 -16.32
C GLN A 225 7.48 -8.00 -15.18
N LYS A 226 8.71 -8.52 -15.11
CA LYS A 226 9.73 -8.08 -14.15
C LYS A 226 10.08 -6.59 -14.33
N ASN A 227 10.23 -6.14 -15.58
CA ASN A 227 10.48 -4.73 -15.88
C ASN A 227 9.28 -3.85 -15.51
N ASP A 228 8.05 -4.25 -15.87
CA ASP A 228 6.81 -3.54 -15.52
C ASP A 228 6.70 -3.30 -14.00
N TYR A 229 6.88 -4.37 -13.20
CA TYR A 229 6.82 -4.28 -11.76
C TYR A 229 7.97 -3.48 -11.14
N THR A 230 9.18 -3.56 -11.71
CA THR A 230 10.34 -2.79 -11.21
C THR A 230 10.16 -1.29 -11.48
N ASN A 231 9.68 -0.92 -12.65
CA ASN A 231 9.44 0.46 -13.04
C ASN A 231 8.34 1.12 -12.19
N HIS A 232 7.27 0.38 -11.88
CA HIS A 232 6.20 0.90 -11.01
C HIS A 232 6.70 1.20 -9.59
N GLN A 233 7.52 0.31 -9.00
CA GLN A 233 8.11 0.54 -7.67
C GLN A 233 9.02 1.78 -7.61
N GLN A 234 9.60 2.20 -8.73
CA GLN A 234 10.41 3.42 -8.83
C GLN A 234 9.57 4.68 -9.10
N GLY A 235 8.40 4.56 -9.73
CA GLY A 235 7.49 5.69 -10.01
C GLY A 235 6.44 5.95 -8.93
N GLY A 236 5.97 4.92 -8.23
CA GLY A 236 4.87 4.97 -7.27
C GLY A 236 5.32 5.27 -5.85
N GLN A 237 5.37 6.55 -5.47
CA GLN A 237 5.67 7.05 -4.11
C GLN A 237 6.87 6.38 -3.42
N ILE A 238 8.08 6.91 -3.66
CA ILE A 238 9.30 6.61 -2.87
C ILE A 238 9.23 7.28 -1.48
N GLY A 239 8.18 7.00 -0.72
CA GLY A 239 8.25 7.03 0.74
C GLY A 239 8.96 5.78 1.25
N ASP A 240 9.32 5.78 2.53
CA ASP A 240 9.91 4.62 3.18
C ASP A 240 8.87 4.03 4.17
N ASN A 241 7.87 3.31 3.64
CA ASN A 241 6.91 2.59 4.47
C ASN A 241 7.59 1.34 5.06
N GLN A 242 8.37 1.61 6.10
CA GLN A 242 9.09 0.64 6.89
C GLN A 242 8.16 -0.39 7.54
N ASP A 243 6.88 -0.08 7.76
CA ASP A 243 5.96 -1.02 8.41
C ASP A 243 5.43 -2.08 7.43
N PHE A 244 5.20 -1.72 6.15
CA PHE A 244 5.00 -2.72 5.09
C PHE A 244 6.22 -3.63 4.93
N THR A 245 7.42 -3.05 4.89
CA THR A 245 8.68 -3.80 4.75
C THR A 245 8.92 -4.75 5.94
N LYS A 246 8.72 -4.28 7.18
CA LYS A 246 8.77 -5.11 8.40
C LYS A 246 7.73 -6.22 8.35
N TRP A 247 6.49 -5.93 7.96
CA TRP A 247 5.41 -6.93 7.90
C TRP A 247 5.74 -8.05 6.92
N VAL A 248 6.16 -7.72 5.69
CA VAL A 248 6.61 -8.69 4.68
C VAL A 248 7.81 -9.51 5.16
N THR A 249 8.77 -8.87 5.83
CA THR A 249 9.95 -9.54 6.41
C THR A 249 9.53 -10.51 7.50
N SER A 250 8.65 -10.10 8.42
CA SER A 250 8.15 -10.94 9.52
C SER A 250 7.22 -12.07 9.07
N GLY A 251 6.57 -11.92 7.90
CA GLY A 251 5.76 -12.94 7.24
C GLY A 251 6.58 -14.02 6.53
N THR A 252 7.91 -13.89 6.52
CA THR A 252 8.85 -14.77 5.84
C THR A 252 9.80 -15.43 6.85
N THR A 253 9.69 -16.74 7.00
CA THR A 253 10.49 -17.56 7.93
C THR A 253 11.19 -18.66 7.14
N LYS A 254 12.52 -18.70 7.21
CA LYS A 254 13.37 -19.72 6.59
C LYS A 254 14.37 -20.24 7.63
N GLN A 255 14.71 -21.53 7.56
CA GLN A 255 15.54 -22.27 8.54
C GLN A 255 16.90 -22.67 7.95
#